data_AF-A0A9D9C241-F1
#
_entry.id   AF-A0A9D9C241-F1
#
_cell.length_a   1.000
_cell.length_b   1.000
_cell.length_c   1.000
_cell.angle_alpha   90.00
_cell.angle_beta   90.00
_cell.angle_gamma   90.00
#
_symmetry.space_group_name_H-M   'P 1'
#
loop_
_entity.id
_entity.type
_entity.pdbx_description
1 polymer ?
#
loop_
_entity_poly.entity_id
_entity_poly.type
_entity_poly.pdbx_seq_one_letter_code
_entity_poly.pdbx_strand_id
1 'polypeptide(L)'
;MRKSLNGSWQLNSDFLKKRNLANLKVIVPGSIYSDLLRYKLIEEPFFRANEAKMLAIMEDDYTYSRQFNINASDLKKEINLVFLGIDSVSCIFVNDRLVANTFNMHRR
;
A
#
# COMPACT_ATOMS: atom_id res chain seq x y z
N MET A 1 -4.86 -23.81 2.19
CA MET A 1 -5.09 -23.20 0.87
C MET A 1 -4.46 -21.82 0.87
N ARG A 2 -3.79 -21.40 -0.20
CA ARG A 2 -3.18 -20.07 -0.31
C ARG A 2 -4.00 -19.21 -1.26
N LYS A 3 -4.49 -18.06 -0.79
CA LYS A 3 -5.12 -17.03 -1.62
C LYS A 3 -4.19 -15.84 -1.72
N SER A 4 -3.83 -15.46 -2.95
CA SER A 4 -3.03 -14.26 -3.17
C SER A 4 -3.88 -13.00 -3.02
N LEU A 5 -3.34 -12.00 -2.32
CA LEU A 5 -3.90 -10.66 -2.26
C LEU A 5 -3.13 -9.67 -3.16
N ASN A 6 -2.38 -10.16 -4.14
CA ASN A 6 -1.76 -9.31 -5.19
C ASN A 6 -2.81 -8.78 -6.18
N GLY A 7 -2.48 -7.74 -6.92
CA GLY A 7 -3.32 -7.09 -7.92
C GLY A 7 -3.85 -5.75 -7.44
N SER A 8 -5.14 -5.47 -7.69
CA SER A 8 -5.72 -4.15 -7.45
C SER A 8 -5.98 -3.86 -5.96
N TRP A 9 -5.46 -2.72 -5.51
CA TRP A 9 -5.69 -2.11 -4.20
C TRP A 9 -6.14 -0.65 -4.37
N GLN A 10 -6.57 -0.01 -3.30
CA GLN A 10 -6.87 1.42 -3.25
C GLN A 10 -5.79 2.13 -2.42
N LEU A 11 -5.36 3.30 -2.89
CA LEU A 11 -4.41 4.17 -2.21
C LEU A 11 -5.09 5.48 -1.80
N ASN A 12 -4.85 5.89 -0.56
CA ASN A 12 -5.29 7.16 0.00
C ASN A 12 -4.14 7.83 0.75
N SER A 13 -4.09 9.16 0.69
CA SER A 13 -3.16 10.01 1.44
C SER A 13 -3.64 11.47 1.39
N ASP A 14 -3.04 12.36 2.18
CA ASP A 14 -3.39 13.78 2.12
C ASP A 14 -2.87 14.46 0.84
N PHE A 15 -1.73 14.00 0.31
CA PHE A 15 -1.20 14.38 -1.01
C PHE A 15 -2.23 14.14 -2.13
N LEU A 16 -2.94 13.01 -2.09
CA LEU A 16 -3.98 12.68 -3.06
C LEU A 16 -5.26 13.52 -2.83
N LYS A 17 -5.70 13.65 -1.57
CA LYS A 17 -6.89 14.45 -1.22
C LYS A 17 -6.77 15.90 -1.67
N LYS A 18 -5.60 16.53 -1.49
CA LYS A 18 -5.32 17.91 -1.95
C LYS A 18 -5.47 18.09 -3.47
N ARG A 19 -5.45 16.99 -4.24
CA ARG A 19 -5.64 16.95 -5.71
C ARG A 19 -7.04 16.46 -6.10
N ASN A 20 -7.98 16.40 -5.16
CA ASN A 20 -9.33 15.82 -5.36
C ASN A 20 -9.30 14.36 -5.83
N LEU A 21 -8.28 13.60 -5.40
CA LEU A 21 -8.16 12.17 -5.67
C LEU A 21 -8.37 11.39 -4.37
N ALA A 22 -9.28 10.43 -4.39
CA ALA A 22 -9.53 9.50 -3.30
C ALA A 22 -9.65 8.07 -3.85
N ASN A 23 -9.22 7.09 -3.07
CA ASN A 23 -9.27 5.66 -3.40
C ASN A 23 -8.64 5.34 -4.76
N LEU A 24 -7.44 5.87 -5.01
CA LEU A 24 -6.73 5.70 -6.28
C LEU A 24 -6.42 4.21 -6.50
N LYS A 25 -6.80 3.64 -7.65
CA LYS A 25 -6.59 2.20 -7.91
C LYS A 25 -5.13 1.92 -8.24
N VAL A 26 -4.46 1.13 -7.41
CA VAL A 26 -3.02 0.83 -7.51
C VAL A 26 -2.76 -0.66 -7.57
N ILE A 27 -1.52 -1.07 -7.82
CA ILE A 27 -1.14 -2.48 -7.97
C ILE A 27 -0.13 -2.90 -6.90
N VAL A 28 -0.44 -3.98 -6.19
CA VAL A 28 0.49 -4.64 -5.26
C VAL A 28 0.96 -5.98 -5.88
N PRO A 29 2.27 -6.29 -5.90
CA PRO A 29 3.38 -5.51 -5.35
C PRO A 29 3.69 -4.24 -6.17
N GLY A 30 4.16 -3.20 -5.49
CA GLY A 30 4.44 -1.87 -6.04
C GLY A 30 5.02 -0.95 -4.98
N SER A 31 5.16 0.33 -5.31
CA SER A 31 5.58 1.41 -4.41
C SER A 31 4.79 2.68 -4.68
N ILE A 32 4.75 3.59 -3.69
CA ILE A 32 4.13 4.92 -3.82
C ILE A 32 4.61 5.64 -5.09
N TYR A 33 5.92 5.71 -5.31
CA TYR A 33 6.47 6.36 -6.51
C TYR A 33 5.98 5.70 -7.81
N SER A 34 6.01 4.36 -7.89
CA SER A 34 5.56 3.67 -9.10
C SER A 34 4.07 3.86 -9.38
N ASP A 35 3.26 3.95 -8.33
CA ASP A 35 1.83 4.19 -8.43
C ASP A 35 1.55 5.64 -8.86
N LEU A 36 2.17 6.62 -8.22
CA LEU A 36 2.00 8.03 -8.57
C LEU A 36 2.51 8.37 -9.98
N LEU A 37 3.61 7.75 -10.42
CA LEU A 37 4.13 7.88 -11.78
C LEU A 37 3.15 7.36 -12.83
N ARG A 38 2.54 6.20 -12.59
CA ARG A 38 1.53 5.61 -13.49
C ARG A 38 0.36 6.56 -13.75
N TYR A 39 -0.01 7.33 -12.74
CA TYR A 39 -1.05 8.35 -12.83
C TYR A 39 -0.55 9.73 -13.26
N LYS A 40 0.74 9.89 -13.58
CA LYS A 40 1.40 11.15 -13.93
C LYS A 40 1.20 12.24 -12.88
N LEU A 41 1.13 11.85 -11.60
CA LEU A 41 0.95 12.77 -10.47
C LEU A 41 2.28 13.36 -9.99
N ILE A 42 3.38 12.76 -10.40
CA ILE A 42 4.75 13.15 -10.08
C ILE A 42 5.59 13.10 -11.36
N GLU A 43 6.64 13.91 -11.41
CA GLU A 43 7.63 13.89 -12.49
C GLU A 43 8.54 12.66 -12.35
N GLU A 44 9.23 12.29 -13.44
CA GLU A 44 10.22 11.20 -13.40
C GLU A 44 11.32 11.48 -12.35
N PRO A 45 11.47 10.65 -11.30
CA PRO A 45 12.39 10.88 -10.19
C PRO A 45 13.85 11.00 -10.62
N PHE A 46 14.26 10.21 -11.60
CA PHE A 46 15.64 10.13 -12.08
C PHE A 46 15.99 11.19 -13.12
N PHE A 47 15.05 12.05 -13.50
CA PHE A 47 15.29 13.11 -14.47
C PHE A 47 15.72 14.40 -13.78
N ARG A 48 16.92 14.89 -14.15
CA ARG A 48 17.47 16.18 -13.66
C ARG A 48 17.48 16.24 -12.12
N ALA A 49 17.01 17.34 -11.55
CA ALA A 49 17.00 17.63 -10.11
C ALA A 49 15.62 17.37 -9.47
N ASN A 50 14.85 16.42 -10.02
CA ASN A 50 13.51 16.11 -9.50
C ASN A 50 13.53 15.40 -8.14
N GLU A 51 14.66 14.82 -7.74
CA GLU A 51 14.83 14.10 -6.46
C GLU A 51 14.35 14.89 -5.25
N ALA A 52 14.68 16.19 -5.16
CA ALA A 52 14.25 17.03 -4.05
C ALA A 52 12.72 17.14 -3.93
N LYS A 53 12.00 17.16 -5.07
CA LYS A 53 10.54 17.14 -5.09
C LYS A 53 9.99 15.78 -4.69
N MET A 54 10.72 14.71 -5.00
CA MET A 54 10.34 13.34 -4.64
C MET A 54 10.42 13.10 -3.14
N LEU A 55 11.45 13.62 -2.47
CA LEU A 55 11.58 13.49 -1.01
C LEU A 55 10.36 14.04 -0.26
N ALA A 56 9.83 15.19 -0.68
CA ALA A 56 8.64 15.80 -0.07
C ALA A 56 7.36 14.95 -0.23
N ILE A 57 7.32 14.03 -1.20
CA ILE A 57 6.18 13.12 -1.38
C ILE A 57 6.20 12.03 -0.30
N MET A 58 7.37 11.59 0.15
CA MET A 58 7.52 10.53 1.17
C MET A 58 7.25 11.01 2.59
N GLU A 59 7.10 12.32 2.82
CA GLU A 59 6.72 12.87 4.12
C GLU A 59 5.24 12.68 4.45
N ASP A 60 4.42 12.29 3.47
CA ASP A 60 2.99 12.00 3.64
C ASP A 60 2.76 10.56 4.11
N ASP A 61 1.68 10.36 4.86
CA ASP A 61 1.24 9.03 5.27
C ASP A 61 0.32 8.42 4.21
N TYR A 62 0.59 7.17 3.84
CA TYR A 62 -0.14 6.45 2.81
C TYR A 62 -0.89 5.26 3.37
N THR A 63 -2.16 5.14 2.98
CA THR A 63 -3.02 4.01 3.32
C THR A 63 -3.35 3.19 2.08
N TYR A 64 -2.85 1.96 2.05
CA TYR A 64 -3.29 0.93 1.10
C TYR A 64 -4.47 0.14 1.69
N SER A 65 -5.55 -0.03 0.94
CA SER A 65 -6.70 -0.83 1.35
C SER A 65 -7.19 -1.77 0.24
N ARG A 66 -7.74 -2.92 0.66
CA ARG A 66 -8.37 -3.89 -0.24
C ARG A 66 -9.42 -4.71 0.49
N GLN A 67 -10.51 -5.01 -0.21
CA GLN A 67 -11.51 -5.98 0.22
C GLN A 67 -11.31 -7.32 -0.49
N PHE A 68 -11.55 -8.42 0.22
CA PHE A 68 -11.49 -9.77 -0.32
C PHE A 68 -12.44 -10.69 0.44
N ASN A 69 -12.98 -11.69 -0.27
CA ASN A 69 -13.89 -12.67 0.32
C ASN A 69 -13.14 -13.93 0.76
N ILE A 70 -13.55 -14.53 1.87
CA ILE A 70 -13.12 -15.86 2.32
C ILE A 70 -14.37 -16.74 2.42
N ASN A 71 -14.27 -18.02 2.07
CA ASN A 71 -15.39 -18.95 2.23
C ASN A 71 -15.62 -19.26 3.72
N ALA A 72 -16.88 -19.39 4.14
CA ALA A 72 -17.21 -19.70 5.53
C ALA A 72 -16.57 -21.01 6.04
N SER A 73 -16.33 -21.97 5.15
CA SER A 73 -15.64 -23.22 5.47
C SER A 73 -14.16 -23.05 5.82
N ASP A 74 -13.50 -22.00 5.30
CA ASP A 74 -12.10 -21.70 5.59
C ASP A 74 -11.93 -21.02 6.95
N LEU A 75 -12.94 -20.27 7.43
CA LEU A 75 -12.94 -19.61 8.75
C LEU A 75 -12.87 -20.59 9.92
N LYS A 76 -13.19 -21.88 9.71
CA LYS A 76 -13.09 -22.92 10.74
C LYS A 76 -11.66 -23.43 10.96
N LYS A 77 -10.69 -22.92 10.19
CA LYS A 77 -9.28 -23.32 10.24
C LYS A 77 -8.44 -22.14 10.72
N GLU A 78 -7.21 -22.43 11.12
CA GLU A 78 -6.21 -21.38 11.32
C GLU A 78 -5.92 -20.67 9.99
N ILE A 79 -6.00 -19.34 9.99
CA ILE A 79 -5.74 -18.50 8.82
C ILE A 79 -4.63 -17.52 9.18
N ASN A 80 -3.56 -17.56 8.39
CA ASN A 80 -2.45 -16.64 8.51
C ASN A 80 -2.47 -15.63 7.36
N LEU A 81 -2.46 -14.33 7.71
CA LEU A 81 -2.19 -13.27 6.75
C LEU A 81 -0.68 -13.08 6.67
N VAL A 82 -0.11 -13.34 5.50
CA VAL A 82 1.35 -13.33 5.30
C VAL A 82 1.73 -12.21 4.35
N PHE A 83 2.59 -11.30 4.83
CA PHE A 83 3.25 -10.28 4.03
C PHE A 83 4.64 -10.78 3.64
N LEU A 84 4.95 -10.80 2.34
CA LEU A 84 6.29 -11.20 1.88
C LEU A 84 7.33 -10.06 2.00
N GLY A 85 6.85 -8.82 2.15
CA GLY A 85 7.62 -7.62 2.38
C GLY A 85 6.68 -6.43 2.55
N ILE A 86 7.03 -5.53 3.48
CA ILE A 86 6.32 -4.27 3.72
C ILE A 86 7.36 -3.22 4.09
N ASP A 87 7.44 -2.15 3.31
CA ASP A 87 8.44 -1.11 3.47
C ASP A 87 7.80 0.14 4.07
N SER A 88 8.06 0.52 5.32
CA SER A 88 8.78 -0.24 6.38
C SER A 88 8.02 -0.14 7.69
N VAL A 89 7.73 1.10 8.08
CA VAL A 89 6.90 1.44 9.24
C VAL A 89 5.44 1.41 8.82
N SER A 90 4.64 0.55 9.42
CA SER A 90 3.22 0.46 9.09
C SER A 90 2.38 -0.07 10.25
N CYS A 91 1.09 0.29 10.23
CA CYS A 91 0.05 -0.29 11.06
C CYS A 91 -0.90 -1.10 10.16
N ILE A 92 -1.08 -2.38 10.46
CA ILE A 92 -1.89 -3.28 9.65
C ILE A 92 -3.23 -3.51 10.34
N PHE A 93 -4.32 -3.23 9.63
CA PHE A 93 -5.68 -3.41 10.10
C PHE A 93 -6.42 -4.48 9.29
N VAL A 94 -7.22 -5.30 9.97
CA VAL A 94 -8.18 -6.23 9.36
C VAL A 94 -9.54 -5.98 10.00
N ASN A 95 -10.53 -5.60 9.19
CA ASN A 95 -11.86 -5.22 9.66
C ASN A 95 -11.79 -4.19 10.81
N ASP A 96 -11.03 -3.11 10.58
CA ASP A 96 -10.79 -2.00 11.51
C ASP A 96 -10.10 -2.36 12.84
N ARG A 97 -9.60 -3.60 12.98
CA ARG A 97 -8.81 -4.03 14.13
C ARG A 97 -7.33 -4.05 13.78
N LEU A 98 -6.51 -3.42 14.62
CA LEU A 98 -5.05 -3.49 14.52
C LEU A 98 -4.60 -4.94 14.76
N VAL A 99 -3.90 -5.53 13.80
CA VAL A 99 -3.39 -6.92 13.90
C VAL A 99 -1.87 -7.00 13.99
N ALA A 100 -1.17 -5.99 13.48
CA ALA A 100 0.29 -5.94 13.54
C ALA A 100 0.81 -4.52 13.32
N ASN A 101 2.01 -4.27 13.83
CA ASN A 101 2.84 -3.13 13.46
C ASN A 101 4.13 -3.67 12.82
N THR A 102 4.63 -2.97 11.81
CA THR A 102 5.92 -3.30 11.18
C THR A 102 6.84 -2.10 11.25
N PHE A 103 8.13 -2.36 11.25
CA PHE A 103 9.18 -1.33 11.28
C PHE A 103 10.45 -1.80 10.53
N ASN A 104 10.31 -2.78 9.63
CA ASN A 104 11.46 -3.39 8.94
C ASN A 104 11.04 -4.05 7.62
N MET A 105 11.57 -3.53 6.50
CA MET A 105 11.34 -4.07 5.15
C MET A 105 11.76 -5.52 4.93
N HIS A 106 12.79 -5.99 5.64
CA HIS A 106 13.48 -7.26 5.34
C HIS A 106 13.00 -8.45 6.19
N ARG A 107 11.90 -8.28 6.93
CA ARG A 107 11.33 -9.34 7.78
C ARG A 107 10.05 -9.91 7.15
N ARG A 108 9.78 -11.18 7.44
CA ARG A 108 8.55 -11.88 7.10
C ARG A 108 7.83 -12.27 8.38
#